data_AF-A0A3L8AZ06-F1
#
_entry.id   AF-A0A3L8AZ06-F1
#
_cell.length_a   1.000
_cell.length_b   1.000
_cell.length_c   1.000
_cell.angle_alpha   90.00
_cell.angle_beta   90.00
_cell.angle_gamma   90.00
#
_symmetry.space_group_name_H-M   'P 1'
#
loop_
_entity.id
_entity.type
_entity.pdbx_description
1 polymer ?
#
loop_
_entity_poly.entity_id
_entity_poly.type
_entity_poly.pdbx_seq_one_letter_code
_entity_poly.pdbx_strand_id
1 'polypeptide(L)'
;MYMPVDPNSIDGMWDKLLQSLSSQKNCVVVSDGQVSDEPIDESFSNEEADSLLAKLKSREYVRIGSSRMSPVPAHFAIDFTDSTGRLMELISLSSDDERLRNDVSLVCQFSFFENKKLERLFIPFVITGLEDPELKFEVDESAGATVAYRI
;
A
#
# COMPACT_ATOMS: atom_id res chain seq x y z
N MET A 1 0.82 -15.44 -10.51
CA MET A 1 -0.02 -15.04 -9.36
C MET A 1 0.63 -13.82 -8.77
N TYR A 2 -0.15 -12.75 -8.62
CA TYR A 2 0.28 -11.52 -7.98
C TYR A 2 -0.20 -11.60 -6.52
N MET A 3 0.72 -11.54 -5.57
CA MET A 3 0.39 -11.70 -4.15
C MET A 3 1.30 -10.83 -3.30
N PRO A 4 0.76 -9.97 -2.42
CA PRO A 4 1.54 -9.30 -1.39
C PRO A 4 2.13 -10.32 -0.43
N VAL A 5 3.39 -10.13 -0.06
CA VAL A 5 4.11 -11.01 0.86
C VAL A 5 4.69 -10.20 2.01
N ASP A 6 4.86 -10.86 3.15
CA ASP A 6 5.66 -10.31 4.25
C ASP A 6 7.14 -10.32 3.86
N PRO A 7 7.79 -9.15 3.69
CA PRO A 7 9.19 -9.10 3.27
C PRO A 7 10.16 -9.71 4.29
N ASN A 8 9.78 -9.84 5.57
CA ASN A 8 10.59 -10.50 6.59
C ASN A 8 10.48 -12.03 6.55
N SER A 9 9.50 -12.57 5.82
CA SER A 9 9.31 -14.02 5.65
C SER A 9 10.06 -14.61 4.46
N ILE A 10 10.67 -13.76 3.62
CA ILE A 10 11.35 -14.16 2.38
C ILE A 10 12.76 -13.57 2.33
N ASP A 11 13.76 -14.46 2.35
CA ASP A 11 15.17 -14.07 2.27
C ASP A 11 15.46 -13.22 1.02
N GLY A 12 16.14 -12.09 1.25
CA GLY A 12 16.54 -11.15 0.20
C GLY A 12 15.40 -10.34 -0.42
N MET A 13 14.17 -10.40 0.10
CA MET A 13 13.06 -9.60 -0.44
C MET A 13 13.32 -8.10 -0.34
N TRP A 14 13.94 -7.65 0.76
CA TRP A 14 14.31 -6.23 0.93
C TRP A 14 15.33 -5.75 -0.10
N ASP A 15 16.35 -6.55 -0.41
CA ASP A 15 17.37 -6.18 -1.41
C ASP A 15 16.77 -6.14 -2.82
N LYS A 16 15.90 -7.11 -3.12
CA LYS A 16 15.14 -7.12 -4.38
C LYS A 16 14.21 -5.92 -4.49
N LEU A 17 13.59 -5.51 -3.39
CA LEU A 17 12.71 -4.34 -3.38
C LEU A 17 13.52 -3.08 -3.66
N LEU A 18 14.66 -2.90 -2.99
CA LEU A 18 15.56 -1.79 -3.25
C LEU A 18 15.95 -1.71 -4.74
N GLN A 19 16.34 -2.85 -5.32
CA GLN A 19 16.65 -2.92 -6.75
C GLN A 19 15.45 -2.56 -7.64
N SER A 20 14.25 -3.04 -7.31
CA SER A 20 13.02 -2.74 -8.05
C SER A 20 12.67 -1.25 -8.00
N LEU A 21 12.76 -0.63 -6.82
CA LEU A 21 12.50 0.80 -6.62
C LEU A 21 13.42 1.68 -7.50
N SER A 22 14.69 1.30 -7.64
CA SER A 22 15.66 2.05 -8.44
C SER A 22 15.67 1.72 -9.94
N SER A 23 15.00 0.65 -10.38
CA SER A 23 15.06 0.16 -11.78
C SER A 23 13.74 0.18 -12.53
N GLN A 24 12.63 0.38 -11.83
CA GLN A 24 11.29 0.39 -12.39
C GLN A 24 10.61 1.74 -12.13
N LYS A 25 9.64 2.09 -12.98
CA LYS A 25 8.73 3.20 -12.70
C LYS A 25 7.84 2.82 -11.52
N ASN A 26 7.75 3.73 -10.56
CA ASN A 26 6.97 3.53 -9.34
C ASN A 26 6.20 4.81 -9.04
N CYS A 27 4.92 4.68 -8.70
CA CYS A 27 4.06 5.80 -8.33
C CYS A 27 3.83 5.80 -6.82
N VAL A 28 4.43 6.74 -6.09
CA VAL A 28 4.10 6.93 -4.66
C VAL A 28 2.76 7.62 -4.55
N VAL A 29 1.74 6.90 -4.09
CA VAL A 29 0.38 7.42 -3.92
C VAL A 29 0.16 7.94 -2.51
N VAL A 30 0.70 7.25 -1.51
CA VAL A 30 0.64 7.65 -0.11
C VAL A 30 2.05 7.59 0.47
N SER A 31 2.46 8.66 1.15
CA SER A 31 3.67 8.72 1.96
C SER A 31 3.36 9.32 3.33
N ASP A 32 3.86 8.71 4.40
CA ASP A 32 3.63 9.16 5.78
C ASP A 32 2.15 9.41 6.12
N GLY A 33 1.26 8.61 5.53
CA GLY A 33 -0.18 8.66 5.76
C GLY A 33 -0.88 9.89 5.15
N GLN A 34 -0.24 10.53 4.18
CA GLN A 34 -0.79 11.62 3.35
C GLN A 34 -0.74 11.21 1.87
N VAL A 35 -1.69 11.69 1.09
CA VAL A 35 -1.63 11.55 -0.37
C VAL A 35 -0.44 12.33 -0.90
N SER A 36 0.30 11.77 -1.87
CA SER A 36 1.40 12.49 -2.52
C SER A 36 0.84 13.57 -3.45
N ASP A 37 1.38 14.79 -3.36
CA ASP A 37 0.96 15.92 -4.21
C ASP A 37 1.38 15.74 -5.68
N GLU A 38 2.47 15.02 -5.93
CA GLU A 38 3.00 14.74 -7.26
C GLU A 38 3.27 13.23 -7.40
N PRO A 39 2.45 12.47 -8.15
CA PRO A 39 2.76 11.09 -8.46
C PRO A 39 4.02 11.06 -9.34
N ILE A 40 5.15 10.68 -8.74
CA ILE A 40 6.41 10.45 -9.45
C ILE A 40 6.15 9.27 -10.40
N ASP A 41 6.26 9.44 -11.71
CA ASP A 41 6.24 8.34 -12.69
C ASP A 41 7.65 8.09 -13.25
N GLU A 42 8.62 7.97 -12.34
CA GLU A 42 10.02 7.75 -12.64
C GLU A 42 10.59 6.66 -11.73
N SER A 43 11.75 6.14 -12.10
CA SER A 43 12.55 5.32 -11.20
C SER A 43 13.20 6.22 -10.14
N PHE A 44 13.23 5.77 -8.90
CA PHE A 44 13.89 6.51 -7.83
C PHE A 44 15.41 6.49 -8.01
N SER A 45 16.05 7.60 -7.66
CA SER A 45 17.50 7.57 -7.37
C SER A 45 17.79 6.56 -6.25
N ASN A 46 19.03 6.10 -6.16
CA ASN A 46 19.41 5.17 -5.09
C ASN A 46 19.12 5.76 -3.69
N GLU A 47 19.34 7.06 -3.51
CA GLU A 47 19.08 7.76 -2.24
C GLU A 47 17.58 7.80 -1.89
N GLU A 48 16.71 8.08 -2.87
CA GLU A 48 15.27 8.05 -2.69
C GLU A 48 14.76 6.63 -2.41
N ALA A 49 15.28 5.63 -3.13
CA ALA A 49 14.93 4.24 -2.94
C ALA A 49 15.36 3.73 -1.55
N ASP A 50 16.57 4.07 -1.09
CA ASP A 50 17.05 3.75 0.26
C ASP A 50 16.20 4.44 1.33
N SER A 51 15.84 5.71 1.13
CA SER A 51 14.95 6.46 2.04
C SER A 51 13.58 5.80 2.16
N LEU A 52 12.96 5.44 1.03
CA LEU A 52 11.67 4.76 1.00
C LEU A 52 11.73 3.36 1.62
N LEU A 53 12.82 2.62 1.36
CA LEU A 53 13.07 1.33 1.99
C LEU A 53 13.20 1.46 3.51
N ALA A 54 13.90 2.48 4.00
CA ALA A 54 14.04 2.74 5.43
C ALA A 54 12.69 3.07 6.08
N LYS A 55 11.85 3.87 5.40
CA LYS A 55 10.47 4.13 5.84
C LYS A 55 9.69 2.84 5.98
N LEU A 56 9.61 2.01 4.93
CA LEU A 56 8.91 0.74 4.96
C LEU A 56 9.42 -0.16 6.10
N LYS A 57 10.74 -0.33 6.24
CA LYS A 57 11.35 -1.17 7.30
C LYS A 57 11.03 -0.71 8.73
N SER A 58 10.65 0.55 8.93
CA SER A 58 10.29 1.09 10.24
C SER A 58 8.82 0.90 10.63
N ARG A 59 7.97 0.45 9.70
CA ARG A 59 6.53 0.25 9.93
C ARG A 59 6.25 -1.14 10.51
N GLU A 60 5.17 -1.24 11.28
CA GLU A 60 4.80 -2.50 11.93
C GLU A 60 4.28 -3.55 10.93
N TYR A 61 3.51 -3.12 9.95
CA TYR A 61 2.93 -3.99 8.95
C TYR A 61 3.28 -3.52 7.55
N VAL A 62 4.01 -4.35 6.82
CA VAL A 62 4.46 -4.09 5.46
C VAL A 62 4.13 -5.27 4.59
N ARG A 63 3.62 -5.00 3.38
CA ARG A 63 3.40 -6.01 2.36
C ARG A 63 3.97 -5.55 1.04
N ILE A 64 4.80 -6.41 0.47
CA ILE A 64 5.45 -6.17 -0.81
C ILE A 64 4.71 -7.00 -1.85
N GLY A 65 3.99 -6.35 -2.74
CA GLY A 65 3.49 -6.97 -3.95
C GLY A 65 4.57 -7.74 -4.70
N SER A 66 4.27 -8.98 -5.09
CA SER A 66 5.23 -9.82 -5.79
C SER A 66 4.59 -10.66 -6.89
N SER A 67 5.36 -10.86 -7.96
CA SER A 67 5.09 -11.86 -9.01
C SER A 67 6.33 -12.75 -9.16
N ARG A 68 6.17 -14.06 -9.00
CA ARG A 68 7.28 -15.04 -9.09
C ARG A 68 8.50 -14.68 -8.23
N MET A 69 8.27 -14.17 -7.00
CA MET A 69 9.33 -13.76 -6.06
C MET A 69 10.16 -12.53 -6.50
N SER A 70 9.66 -11.78 -7.48
CA SER A 70 10.15 -10.46 -7.85
C SER A 70 9.17 -9.41 -7.33
N PRO A 71 9.63 -8.34 -6.65
CA PRO A 71 8.78 -7.23 -6.25
C PRO A 71 8.13 -6.58 -7.47
N VAL A 72 6.82 -6.36 -7.38
CA VAL A 72 6.02 -5.61 -8.34
C VAL A 72 4.93 -4.86 -7.55
N PRO A 73 4.81 -3.53 -7.66
CA PRO A 73 3.77 -2.77 -6.97
C PRO A 73 2.34 -3.25 -7.28
N ALA A 74 1.36 -3.07 -6.40
CA ALA A 74 1.39 -2.35 -5.12
C ALA A 74 2.31 -2.88 -3.99
N HIS A 75 3.01 -1.96 -3.34
CA HIS A 75 3.66 -2.14 -2.05
C HIS A 75 3.01 -1.21 -1.05
N PHE A 76 2.79 -1.68 0.18
CA PHE A 76 2.09 -0.87 1.17
C PHE A 76 2.53 -1.14 2.59
N ALA A 77 2.31 -0.14 3.44
CA ALA A 77 2.50 -0.25 4.88
C ALA A 77 1.36 0.38 5.65
N ILE A 78 1.01 -0.22 6.79
CA ILE A 78 -0.09 0.19 7.65
C ILE A 78 0.42 0.26 9.08
N ASP A 79 0.06 1.34 9.77
CA ASP A 79 0.23 1.43 11.22
C ASP A 79 -1.10 1.06 11.89
N PHE A 80 -1.03 0.20 12.91
CA PHE A 80 -2.19 -0.25 13.66
C PHE A 80 -2.29 0.45 15.01
N THR A 81 -3.50 0.85 15.38
CA THR A 81 -3.87 1.37 16.69
C THR A 81 -5.15 0.68 17.13
N ASP A 82 -5.05 -0.19 18.14
CA ASP A 82 -6.15 -1.06 18.59
C ASP A 82 -6.78 -1.87 17.43
N SER A 83 -8.03 -1.55 17.06
CA SER A 83 -8.77 -2.16 15.94
C SER A 83 -8.77 -1.30 14.66
N THR A 84 -7.97 -0.23 14.63
CA THR A 84 -7.90 0.73 13.53
C THR A 84 -6.56 0.64 12.82
N GLY A 85 -6.59 0.50 11.48
CA GLY A 85 -5.42 0.66 10.63
C GLY A 85 -5.41 2.02 9.95
N ARG A 86 -4.22 2.57 9.72
CA ARG A 86 -4.02 3.72 8.84
C ARG A 86 -3.03 3.36 7.76
N LEU A 87 -3.41 3.55 6.50
CA LEU A 87 -2.50 3.39 5.36
C LEU A 87 -1.42 4.48 5.42
N MET A 88 -0.17 4.07 5.59
CA MET A 88 0.98 4.96 5.77
C MET A 88 1.79 5.12 4.50
N GLU A 89 1.97 4.02 3.76
CA GLU A 89 2.70 4.02 2.50
C GLU A 89 1.89 3.24 1.47
N LEU A 90 1.80 3.75 0.24
CA LEU A 90 1.26 3.04 -0.91
C LEU A 90 2.07 3.43 -2.14
N ILE A 91 2.81 2.45 -2.67
CA ILE A 91 3.56 2.57 -3.92
C ILE A 91 2.81 1.71 -4.93
N SER A 92 2.30 2.30 -6.00
CA SER A 92 1.61 1.64 -7.11
C SER A 92 2.49 1.64 -8.37
N LEU A 93 2.05 0.94 -9.42
CA LEU A 93 2.64 1.05 -10.76
C LEU A 93 2.17 2.32 -11.48
N SER A 94 0.99 2.85 -11.15
CA SER A 94 0.45 4.06 -11.78
C SER A 94 -0.60 4.73 -10.88
N SER A 95 -0.83 6.01 -11.11
CA SER A 95 -1.94 6.77 -10.50
C SER A 95 -3.23 6.67 -11.34
N ASP A 96 -3.33 5.70 -12.25
CA ASP A 96 -4.53 5.51 -13.06
C ASP A 96 -5.69 5.00 -12.18
N ASP A 97 -6.87 5.59 -12.32
CA ASP A 97 -8.02 5.34 -11.43
C ASP A 97 -8.39 3.85 -11.34
N GLU A 98 -8.38 3.11 -12.45
CA GLU A 98 -8.74 1.68 -12.44
C GLU A 98 -7.65 0.86 -11.75
N ARG A 99 -6.38 1.15 -12.06
CA ARG A 99 -5.26 0.45 -11.44
C ARG A 99 -5.19 0.71 -9.95
N LEU A 100 -5.31 1.98 -9.55
CA LEU A 100 -5.27 2.39 -8.16
C LEU A 100 -6.41 1.78 -7.37
N ARG A 101 -7.62 1.68 -7.94
CA ARG A 101 -8.75 0.99 -7.33
C ARG A 101 -8.45 -0.48 -7.06
N ASN A 102 -7.85 -1.18 -8.01
CA ASN A 102 -7.45 -2.58 -7.83
C ASN A 102 -6.39 -2.73 -6.73
N ASP A 103 -5.40 -1.84 -6.70
CA ASP A 103 -4.36 -1.85 -5.68
C ASP A 103 -4.93 -1.58 -4.28
N VAL A 104 -5.82 -0.59 -4.13
CA VAL A 104 -6.50 -0.31 -2.85
C VAL A 104 -7.43 -1.44 -2.42
N SER A 105 -8.15 -2.06 -3.36
CA SER A 105 -8.98 -3.24 -3.07
C SER A 105 -8.13 -4.36 -2.48
N LEU A 106 -6.97 -4.63 -3.10
CA LEU A 106 -6.02 -5.63 -2.62
C LEU A 106 -5.41 -5.26 -1.25
N VAL A 107 -5.10 -3.98 -1.00
CA VAL A 107 -4.68 -3.50 0.33
C VAL A 107 -5.74 -3.84 1.37
N CYS A 108 -7.00 -3.50 1.11
CA CYS A 108 -8.11 -3.75 2.02
C CYS A 108 -8.25 -5.26 2.29
N GLN A 109 -8.39 -6.06 1.24
CA GLN A 109 -8.57 -7.51 1.34
C GLN A 109 -7.49 -8.18 2.17
N PHE A 110 -6.22 -7.91 1.88
CA PHE A 110 -5.12 -8.51 2.64
C PHE A 110 -5.07 -8.03 4.09
N SER A 111 -5.29 -6.73 4.31
CA SER A 111 -5.24 -6.17 5.66
C SER A 111 -6.31 -6.77 6.57
N PHE A 112 -7.55 -6.87 6.10
CA PHE A 112 -8.64 -7.51 6.85
C PHE A 112 -8.53 -9.04 6.89
N PHE A 113 -7.99 -9.68 5.85
CA PHE A 113 -7.79 -11.13 5.87
C PHE A 113 -6.74 -11.53 6.92
N GLU A 114 -5.60 -10.87 6.97
CA GLU A 114 -4.49 -11.22 7.86
C GLU A 114 -4.71 -10.71 9.29
N ASN A 115 -5.33 -9.53 9.46
CA ASN A 115 -5.55 -8.93 10.77
C ASN A 115 -7.02 -9.08 11.19
N LYS A 116 -7.34 -10.20 11.87
CA LYS A 116 -8.71 -10.51 12.30
C LYS A 116 -9.31 -9.53 13.31
N LYS A 117 -8.47 -8.75 13.99
CA LYS A 117 -8.89 -7.69 14.94
C LYS A 117 -9.10 -6.33 14.28
N LEU A 118 -8.75 -6.18 13.00
CA LEU A 118 -8.98 -4.95 12.25
C LEU A 118 -10.48 -4.77 11.99
N GLU A 119 -11.03 -3.69 12.52
CA GLU A 119 -12.43 -3.29 12.34
C GLU A 119 -12.57 -2.19 11.29
N ARG A 120 -11.59 -1.28 11.20
CA ARG A 120 -11.57 -0.21 10.20
C ARG A 120 -10.17 0.11 9.68
N LEU A 121 -10.08 0.50 8.41
CA LEU A 121 -8.85 0.94 7.75
C LEU A 121 -9.06 2.32 7.11
N PHE A 122 -8.24 3.28 7.50
CA PHE A 122 -8.26 4.64 6.96
C PHE A 122 -7.31 4.77 5.75
N ILE A 123 -7.84 5.26 4.63
CA ILE A 123 -7.12 5.53 3.38
C ILE A 123 -7.15 7.06 3.15
N PRO A 124 -5.99 7.73 3.07
CA PRO A 124 -5.89 9.20 3.13
C PRO A 124 -6.18 9.90 1.78
N PHE A 125 -7.08 9.32 0.98
CA PHE A 125 -7.58 9.92 -0.25
C PHE A 125 -8.97 9.37 -0.59
N VAL A 126 -9.71 10.09 -1.42
CA VAL A 126 -11.02 9.66 -1.91
C VAL A 126 -10.84 8.66 -3.04
N ILE A 127 -11.44 7.49 -2.89
CA ILE A 127 -11.55 6.49 -3.95
C ILE A 127 -12.94 5.88 -3.96
N THR A 128 -13.57 5.88 -5.13
CA THR A 128 -14.95 5.41 -5.32
C THR A 128 -14.97 4.11 -6.12
N GLY A 129 -16.09 3.38 -6.03
CA GLY A 129 -16.30 2.15 -6.80
C GLY A 129 -15.56 0.93 -6.27
N LEU A 130 -15.12 0.94 -5.02
CA LEU A 130 -14.62 -0.26 -4.34
C LEU A 130 -15.81 -1.16 -3.96
N GLU A 131 -15.69 -2.44 -4.29
CA GLU A 131 -16.69 -3.47 -3.98
C GLU A 131 -15.99 -4.68 -3.35
N ASP A 132 -16.49 -5.12 -2.20
CA ASP A 132 -16.04 -6.34 -1.52
C ASP A 132 -17.21 -6.90 -0.69
N PRO A 133 -17.47 -8.22 -0.73
CA PRO A 133 -18.61 -8.81 -0.01
C PRO A 133 -18.45 -8.80 1.51
N GLU A 134 -17.24 -8.70 2.05
CA GLU A 134 -16.96 -8.74 3.49
C GLU A 134 -16.69 -7.35 4.09
N LEU A 135 -16.59 -6.31 3.25
CA LEU A 135 -16.24 -4.96 3.67
C LEU A 135 -17.29 -3.93 3.26
N LYS A 136 -17.47 -2.93 4.12
CA LYS A 136 -18.25 -1.71 3.83
C LYS A 136 -17.28 -0.57 3.58
N PHE A 137 -17.49 0.19 2.51
CA PHE A 137 -16.69 1.38 2.21
C PHE A 137 -17.51 2.66 2.44
N GLU A 138 -16.94 3.62 3.15
CA GLU A 138 -17.49 4.96 3.34
C GLU A 138 -16.50 6.00 2.81
N VAL A 139 -17.00 6.96 2.04
CA VAL A 139 -16.21 8.07 1.51
C VAL A 139 -16.57 9.33 2.29
N ASP A 140 -15.55 9.97 2.87
CA ASP A 140 -15.68 11.29 3.48
C ASP A 140 -14.99 12.32 2.57
N GLU A 141 -15.79 12.95 1.70
CA GLU A 141 -15.31 13.98 0.78
C GLU A 141 -14.79 15.23 1.51
N SER A 142 -15.31 15.51 2.71
CA SER A 142 -14.89 16.68 3.50
C SER A 142 -13.52 16.47 4.13
N ALA A 143 -13.24 15.24 4.59
CA ALA A 143 -11.93 14.84 5.11
C ALA A 143 -10.94 14.39 4.02
N GLY A 144 -11.40 14.27 2.76
CA GLY A 144 -10.59 13.80 1.65
C GLY A 144 -10.14 12.35 1.83
N ALA A 145 -10.98 11.48 2.38
CA ALA A 145 -10.59 10.14 2.81
C ALA A 145 -11.61 9.06 2.46
N THR A 146 -11.13 7.82 2.42
CA THR A 146 -11.96 6.62 2.28
C THR A 146 -11.71 5.71 3.49
N VAL A 147 -12.78 5.16 4.06
CA VAL A 147 -12.68 4.26 5.21
C VAL A 147 -13.33 2.92 4.84
N ALA A 148 -12.56 1.84 4.97
CA ALA A 148 -13.07 0.49 4.86
C ALA A 148 -13.39 -0.06 6.25
N TYR A 149 -14.52 -0.74 6.39
CA TYR A 149 -14.98 -1.36 7.64
C TYR A 149 -15.25 -2.83 7.42
N ARG A 150 -14.97 -3.65 8.44
CA ARG A 150 -15.45 -5.03 8.50
C ARG A 150 -16.97 -5.05 8.75
N ILE A 151 -17.68 -5.91 8.02
CA ILE A 151 -19.12 -6.19 8.23
C ILE A 151 -19.30 -7.28 9.30
#